data_AF-A0A545TK67-F1
#
_entry.id   AF-A0A545TK67-F1
#
_cell.length_a   1.000
_cell.length_b   1.000
_cell.length_c   1.000
_cell.angle_alpha   90.00
_cell.angle_beta   90.00
_cell.angle_gamma   90.00
#
_symmetry.space_group_name_H-M   'P 1'
#
loop_
_entity.id
_entity.type
_entity.pdbx_description
1 polymer ?
#
loop_
_entity_poly.entity_id
_entity_poly.type
_entity_poly.pdbx_seq_one_letter_code
_entity_poly.pdbx_strand_id
1 'polypeptide(L)' 'MSFQSINQVKEQLIREITNLERQLEHMRVNDDTVNFSMVQTYKEMIHSRREMMAHLPRST' A
#
# COMPACT_ATOMS: atom_id res chain seq x y z
N MET A 1 11.50 -18.01 -9.51
CA MET A 1 11.75 -16.85 -8.63
C MET A 1 12.40 -17.36 -7.35
N SER A 2 13.48 -16.77 -6.88
CA SER A 2 14.12 -17.20 -5.63
C SER A 2 13.34 -16.66 -4.41
N PHE A 3 13.34 -17.40 -3.30
CA PHE A 3 12.69 -17.02 -2.04
C PHE A 3 13.16 -15.64 -1.54
N GLN A 4 14.43 -15.31 -1.79
CA GLN A 4 15.00 -14.00 -1.46
C GLN A 4 14.31 -12.86 -2.21
N SER A 5 14.00 -13.04 -3.51
CA SER A 5 13.26 -12.06 -4.29
C SER A 5 11.83 -11.88 -3.80
N ILE A 6 11.18 -12.94 -3.32
CA ILE A 6 9.81 -12.87 -2.77
C ILE A 6 9.79 -12.05 -1.47
N ASN A 7 10.75 -12.29 -0.58
CA ASN A 7 10.87 -11.51 0.66
C ASN A 7 11.17 -10.03 0.38
N GLN A 8 12.06 -9.74 -0.57
CA GLN A 8 12.35 -8.36 -0.99
C GLN A 8 11.11 -7.65 -1.54
N VAL A 9 10.31 -8.32 -2.39
CA VAL A 9 9.07 -7.76 -2.93
C VAL A 9 8.04 -7.55 -1.81
N LYS A 10 7.93 -8.49 -0.86
CA LYS A 10 7.05 -8.34 0.30
C LYS A 10 7.44 -7.14 1.17
N GLU A 11 8.73 -6.97 1.46
CA GLU A 11 9.21 -5.81 2.22
C GLU A 11 8.96 -4.49 1.50
N GLN A 12 9.15 -4.45 0.18
CA GLN A 12 8.82 -3.28 -0.64
C GLN A 12 7.33 -2.94 -0.59
N LEU A 13 6.46 -3.94 -0.77
CA LEU A 13 5.01 -3.75 -0.69
C LEU A 13 4.57 -3.23 0.67
N ILE A 14 5.15 -3.73 1.77
CA ILE A 14 4.86 -3.23 3.13
C ILE A 14 5.26 -1.76 3.24
N ARG A 15 6.46 -1.37 2.81
CA ARG A 15 6.91 0.04 2.84
C ARG A 15 5.99 0.94 2.02
N GLU A 16 5.58 0.49 0.84
CA GLU A 16 4.66 1.25 -0.02
C GLU A 16 3.29 1.43 0.63
N ILE A 17 2.72 0.37 1.20
CA ILE A 17 1.44 0.42 1.93
C ILE A 17 1.53 1.41 3.08
N THR A 18 2.56 1.31 3.93
CA THR A 18 2.73 2.22 5.08
C THR A 18 2.87 3.68 4.65
N ASN A 19 3.59 3.95 3.55
CA ASN A 19 3.75 5.31 3.05
C ASN A 19 2.43 5.87 2.49
N LEU A 20 1.64 5.05 1.79
CA LEU A 20 0.33 5.44 1.27
C LEU A 20 -0.68 5.69 2.40
N GLU A 21 -0.68 4.84 3.44
CA GLU A 21 -1.53 5.02 4.63
C GLU A 21 -1.20 6.32 5.36
N ARG A 22 0.10 6.62 5.55
CA ARG A 22 0.54 7.86 6.18
C ARG A 22 0.13 9.09 5.37
N GLN A 23 0.29 9.07 4.04
CA GLN A 23 -0.15 10.16 3.18
C GLN A 23 -1.67 10.36 3.24
N LEU A 24 -2.44 9.27 3.29
CA LEU A 24 -3.88 9.31 3.45
C LEU A 24 -4.28 9.94 4.79
N GLU A 25 -3.59 9.59 5.87
CA GLU A 25 -3.80 10.16 7.20
C GLU A 25 -3.49 11.66 7.22
N HIS A 26 -2.36 12.09 6.65
CA HIS A 26 -2.03 13.51 6.52
C HIS A 26 -3.08 14.29 5.71
N MET A 27 -3.59 13.73 4.61
CA MET A 27 -4.66 14.34 3.82
C MET A 27 -5.97 14.47 4.58
N ARG A 28 -6.28 13.52 5.49
CA ARG A 28 -7.49 13.57 6.32
C ARG A 28 -7.41 14.59 7.46
N VAL A 29 -6.20 14.92 7.93
CA VAL A 29 -5.99 15.87 9.04
C VAL A 29 -5.99 17.32 8.54
N ASN A 30 -5.53 17.58 7.31
CA ASN A 30 -5.40 18.93 6.73
C ASN A 30 -6.69 19.39 6.02
N ASP A 31 -7.82 19.37 6.74
CA ASP A 31 -9.25 19.52 6.35
C ASP A 31 -9.65 20.56 5.27
N ASP A 32 -8.76 21.42 4.76
CA ASP A 32 -9.12 22.58 3.93
C ASP A 32 -9.71 22.24 2.55
N THR A 33 -9.48 21.03 2.01
CA THR A 33 -10.26 20.49 0.89
C THR A 33 -9.88 19.02 0.70
N VAL A 34 -10.44 18.12 1.53
CA VAL A 34 -10.24 16.69 1.33
C VAL A 34 -10.79 16.32 -0.05
N ASN A 35 -9.88 16.14 -1.01
CA ASN A 35 -10.24 15.69 -2.34
C ASN A 35 -10.65 14.20 -2.23
N PHE A 36 -11.95 13.96 -2.14
CA PHE A 36 -12.50 12.60 -2.00
C PHE A 36 -12.05 11.66 -3.11
N SER A 37 -11.86 12.16 -4.33
CA SER A 37 -11.31 11.39 -5.45
C SER A 37 -9.88 10.94 -5.16
N MET A 38 -9.03 11.81 -4.63
CA MET A 38 -7.66 11.47 -4.21
C MET A 38 -7.66 10.45 -3.08
N VAL A 39 -8.50 10.65 -2.05
CA VAL A 39 -8.65 9.68 -0.94
C VAL A 39 -9.06 8.31 -1.46
N GLN A 40 -9.98 8.26 -2.43
CA GLN A 40 -10.42 7.02 -3.05
C GLN A 40 -9.28 6.36 -3.84
N THR A 41 -8.54 7.11 -4.65
CA THR A 41 -7.37 6.59 -5.39
C THR A 41 -6.33 5.98 -4.46
N TYR A 42 -6.01 6.63 -3.34
CA TYR A 42 -5.06 6.09 -2.37
C TYR A 42 -5.57 4.79 -1.73
N LYS A 43 -6.86 4.69 -1.43
CA LYS A 43 -7.48 3.45 -0.94
C LYS A 43 -7.36 2.31 -1.95
N GLU A 44 -7.60 2.58 -3.23
CA GLU A 44 -7.45 1.58 -4.30
C GLU A 44 -6.00 1.13 -4.46
N MET A 45 -5.05 2.08 -4.39
CA MET A 45 -3.61 1.78 -4.45
C MET A 45 -3.13 0.90 -3.29
N ILE A 46 -3.64 1.15 -2.07
CA ILE A 46 -3.37 0.34 -0.88
C ILE A 46 -3.99 -1.05 -1.05
N HIS A 47 -5.25 -1.12 -1.49
CA HIS A 47 -5.95 -2.38 -1.71
C HIS A 47 -5.20 -3.26 -2.72
N SER A 48 -4.83 -2.71 -3.87
CA SER A 48 -4.10 -3.41 -4.92
C SER A 48 -2.78 -3.99 -4.41
N ARG A 49 -2.01 -3.25 -3.61
CA ARG A 49 -0.74 -3.72 -3.02
C ARG A 49 -0.94 -4.82 -1.98
N ARG A 50 -2.00 -4.72 -1.17
CA ARG A 50 -2.38 -5.78 -0.22
C ARG A 50 -2.79 -7.05 -0.95
N GLU A 51 -3.52 -6.92 -2.06
CA GLU A 51 -3.84 -8.06 -2.92
C GLU A 51 -2.58 -8.65 -3.54
N MET A 52 -1.68 -7.86 -4.10
CA MET A 52 -0.39 -8.37 -4.61
C MET A 52 0.37 -9.14 -3.53
N MET A 53 0.42 -8.62 -2.31
CA MET A 53 1.05 -9.29 -1.18
C MET A 53 0.34 -10.61 -0.80
N ALA A 54 -0.98 -10.67 -0.90
CA ALA A 54 -1.77 -11.88 -0.63
C ALA A 54 -1.56 -12.97 -1.70
N HIS A 55 -1.28 -12.57 -2.95
CA HIS A 55 -0.98 -13.46 -4.06
C HIS A 55 0.50 -13.86 -4.16
N LEU A 56 1.39 -13.29 -3.33
CA LEU A 56 2.78 -13.73 -3.28
C LEU A 56 2.86 -15.18 -2.78
N PRO A 57 3.77 -16.00 -3.35
CA PRO A 57 3.95 -17.39 -2.90
C PRO A 57 4.32 -17.39 -1.42
N ARG A 58 3.53 -18.06 -0.58
CA ARG A 58 3.89 -18.27 0.82
C ARG A 58 5.09 -19.20 0.85
N SER A 59 6.17 -18.75 1.49
CA SER A 59 7.27 -19.65 1.83
C SER A 59 6.73 -20.64 2.86
N THR A 60 6.30 -21.80 2.38
CA THR A 60 5.89 -22.94 3.21
C THR A 60 7.13 -23.74 3.57
#